data_AF-A0A8J3YRL5-F1
#
_entry.id   AF-A0A8J3YRL5-F1
#
_cell.length_a   1.000
_cell.length_b   1.000
_cell.length_c   1.000
_cell.angle_alpha   90.00
_cell.angle_beta   90.00
_cell.angle_gamma   90.00
#
_symmetry.space_group_name_H-M   'P 1'
#
loop_
_entity.id
_entity.type
_entity.pdbx_description
1 polymer ?
#
loop_
_entity_poly.entity_id
_entity_poly.type
_entity_poly.pdbx_seq_one_letter_code
_entity_poly.pdbx_strand_id
1 'polypeptide(L)'
;MTGVPNVPLHLAGRPTVGGLVVPWITPTTVAGLHLFGKITAIVQRRCLAERRCQVCGQRLGDLAVLFARDSDLTYQCAPEPATCPPCHAYSARACPMLSGRRSHYRAGEHPALAGTVSDDAHLRQGAPAELWSAVWVREYDVTVHPAVSGALVASWAVHPPARIRRLPAAG
;
A
#
# COMPACT_ATOMS: atom_id res chain seq x y z
N MET A 1 -11.25 -10.97 -20.26
CA MET A 1 -11.81 -9.88 -19.43
C MET A 1 -11.51 -10.16 -17.97
N THR A 2 -10.46 -9.58 -17.38
CA THR A 2 -10.26 -9.70 -15.92
C THR A 2 -11.14 -8.67 -15.23
N GLY A 3 -12.31 -9.12 -14.76
CA GLY A 3 -13.27 -8.28 -14.04
C GLY A 3 -12.73 -7.78 -12.70
N VAL A 4 -13.47 -6.84 -12.12
CA VAL A 4 -13.26 -6.37 -10.75
C VAL A 4 -13.25 -7.58 -9.80
N PRO A 5 -12.24 -7.75 -8.93
CA PRO A 5 -12.19 -8.90 -8.04
C PRO A 5 -13.32 -8.81 -7.00
N ASN A 6 -13.89 -9.97 -6.65
CA ASN A 6 -14.92 -10.05 -5.61
C ASN A 6 -14.43 -9.40 -4.31
N VAL A 7 -15.27 -8.54 -3.74
CA VAL A 7 -15.05 -7.88 -2.45
C VAL A 7 -15.14 -8.94 -1.33
N PRO A 8 -14.08 -9.14 -0.53
CA PRO A 8 -14.15 -10.01 0.65
C PRO A 8 -15.25 -9.59 1.62
N LEU A 9 -15.93 -10.55 2.25
CA LEU A 9 -17.08 -10.28 3.14
C LEU A 9 -16.75 -9.28 4.26
N HIS A 10 -15.57 -9.36 4.88
CA HIS A 10 -15.15 -8.42 5.93
C HIS A 10 -14.92 -6.98 5.42
N LEU A 11 -14.92 -6.77 4.11
CA LEU A 11 -14.85 -5.45 3.46
C LEU A 11 -16.22 -4.99 2.93
N ALA A 12 -17.30 -5.75 3.12
CA ALA A 12 -18.62 -5.43 2.55
C ALA A 12 -19.17 -4.07 3.02
N GLY A 13 -18.84 -3.64 4.23
CA GLY A 13 -19.21 -2.32 4.76
C GLY A 13 -18.27 -1.18 4.36
N ARG A 14 -17.22 -1.42 3.58
CA ARG A 14 -16.29 -0.37 3.13
C ARG A 14 -16.86 0.32 1.89
N PRO A 15 -16.63 1.64 1.72
CA PRO A 15 -16.98 2.34 0.49
C PRO A 15 -16.33 1.69 -0.73
N THR A 16 -16.99 1.75 -1.88
CA THR A 16 -16.45 1.29 -3.15
C THR A 16 -16.53 2.36 -4.22
N VAL A 17 -15.56 2.38 -5.15
CA VAL A 17 -15.54 3.25 -6.33
C VAL A 17 -15.16 2.40 -7.52
N GLY A 18 -16.00 2.39 -8.57
CA GLY A 18 -15.79 1.52 -9.74
C GLY A 18 -15.75 0.03 -9.38
N GLY A 19 -16.49 -0.37 -8.35
CA GLY A 19 -16.49 -1.74 -7.81
C GLY A 19 -15.29 -2.09 -6.93
N LEU A 20 -14.31 -1.20 -6.77
CA LEU A 20 -13.13 -1.42 -5.92
C LEU A 20 -13.35 -0.85 -4.53
N VAL A 21 -13.08 -1.64 -3.49
CA VAL A 21 -12.97 -1.17 -2.10
C VAL A 21 -12.01 0.01 -2.00
N VAL A 22 -12.45 1.06 -1.31
CA VAL A 22 -11.62 2.18 -0.86
C VAL A 22 -10.88 1.75 0.41
N PRO A 23 -9.54 1.60 0.38
CA PRO A 23 -8.75 1.29 1.58
C PRO A 23 -8.99 2.27 2.72
N TRP A 24 -8.88 1.82 3.96
CA TRP A 24 -8.99 2.67 5.15
C TRP A 24 -7.98 3.81 5.17
N ILE A 25 -6.79 3.59 4.60
CA ILE A 25 -5.72 4.58 4.51
C ILE A 25 -5.95 5.68 3.45
N THR A 26 -6.89 5.47 2.53
CA THR A 26 -7.10 6.38 1.39
C THR A 26 -7.73 7.70 1.83
N PRO A 27 -7.11 8.85 1.49
CA PRO A 27 -7.68 10.15 1.82
C PRO A 27 -8.93 10.44 0.99
N THR A 28 -9.81 11.26 1.58
CA THR A 28 -11.04 11.74 0.96
C THR A 28 -11.01 13.27 0.96
N THR A 29 -11.34 13.90 -0.16
CA THR A 29 -11.47 15.37 -0.23
C THR A 29 -12.72 15.83 0.51
N VAL A 30 -12.81 17.14 0.79
CA VAL A 30 -14.04 17.75 1.34
C VAL A 30 -15.28 17.51 0.47
N ALA A 31 -15.08 17.32 -0.84
CA ALA A 31 -16.13 17.00 -1.81
C ALA A 31 -16.46 15.49 -1.87
N GLY A 32 -15.89 14.67 -0.98
CA GLY A 32 -16.17 13.22 -0.93
C GLY A 32 -15.38 12.37 -1.93
N LEU A 33 -14.40 12.93 -2.63
CA LEU A 33 -13.61 12.18 -3.61
C LEU A 33 -12.52 11.35 -2.93
N HIS A 34 -12.50 10.04 -3.21
CA HIS A 34 -11.46 9.13 -2.73
C HIS A 34 -10.23 9.12 -3.63
N LEU A 35 -9.07 9.40 -3.03
CA LEU A 35 -7.82 9.64 -3.75
C LEU A 35 -6.93 8.39 -3.78
N PHE A 36 -7.30 7.41 -4.61
CA PHE A 36 -6.53 6.17 -4.76
C PHE A 36 -5.07 6.44 -5.12
N GLY A 37 -4.15 5.70 -4.48
CA GLY A 37 -2.70 5.88 -4.64
C GLY A 37 -2.11 6.98 -3.77
N LYS A 38 -2.93 7.65 -2.94
CA LYS A 38 -2.47 8.55 -1.88
C LYS A 38 -2.75 7.95 -0.51
N ILE A 39 -1.98 8.39 0.47
CA ILE A 39 -1.99 7.88 1.83
C ILE A 39 -2.26 9.04 2.78
N THR A 40 -3.22 8.85 3.68
CA THR A 40 -3.46 9.80 4.77
C THR A 40 -2.39 9.62 5.84
N ALA A 41 -1.51 10.62 6.04
CA ALA A 41 -0.36 10.50 6.95
C ALA A 41 -0.74 10.12 8.39
N ILE A 42 -1.83 10.67 8.94
CA ILE A 42 -2.29 10.32 10.28
C ILE A 42 -2.78 8.86 10.34
N VAL A 43 -3.45 8.36 9.30
CA VAL A 43 -3.90 6.96 9.23
C VAL A 43 -2.71 6.02 9.00
N GLN A 44 -1.71 6.43 8.23
CA GLN A 44 -0.46 5.69 8.07
C GLN A 44 0.24 5.49 9.41
N ARG A 45 0.48 6.59 10.15
CA ARG A 45 1.07 6.55 11.50
C ARG A 45 0.29 5.61 12.40
N ARG A 46 -1.05 5.69 12.36
CA ARG A 46 -1.93 4.83 13.13
C ARG A 46 -1.82 3.36 12.74
N CYS A 47 -1.77 3.05 11.45
CA CYS A 47 -1.60 1.68 10.97
C CYS A 47 -0.27 1.08 11.44
N LEU A 48 0.81 1.86 11.32
CA LEU A 48 2.15 1.44 11.73
C LEU A 48 2.21 1.21 13.24
N ALA A 49 1.83 2.23 14.03
CA ALA A 49 1.94 2.22 15.49
C ALA A 49 0.98 1.22 16.17
N GLU A 50 -0.26 1.09 15.69
CA GLU A 50 -1.26 0.21 16.30
C GLU A 50 -1.33 -1.18 15.64
N ARG A 51 -0.41 -1.49 14.70
CA ARG A 51 -0.43 -2.70 13.87
C ARG A 51 -1.81 -2.96 13.25
N ARG A 52 -2.30 -2.03 12.43
CA ARG A 52 -3.58 -2.16 11.72
C ARG A 52 -3.39 -2.38 10.23
N CYS A 53 -4.33 -3.11 9.64
CA CYS A 53 -4.41 -3.30 8.21
C CYS A 53 -4.78 -1.98 7.51
N GLN A 54 -3.94 -1.53 6.57
CA GLN A 54 -4.20 -0.30 5.81
C GLN A 54 -5.47 -0.34 4.93
N VAL A 55 -6.01 -1.53 4.66
CA VAL A 55 -7.22 -1.71 3.82
C VAL A 55 -8.49 -1.75 4.67
N CYS A 56 -8.56 -2.64 5.67
CA CYS A 56 -9.78 -2.81 6.47
C CYS A 56 -9.80 -2.02 7.80
N GLY A 57 -8.65 -1.51 8.25
CA GLY A 57 -8.51 -0.79 9.53
C GLY A 57 -8.55 -1.67 10.80
N GLN A 58 -8.79 -2.97 10.66
CA GLN A 58 -8.74 -3.92 11.77
C GLN A 58 -7.30 -4.13 12.24
N ARG A 59 -7.13 -4.54 13.51
CA ARG A 59 -5.82 -4.93 14.04
C ARG A 59 -5.32 -6.16 13.29
N LEU A 60 -4.03 -6.20 13.02
CA LEU A 60 -3.35 -7.33 12.42
C LEU A 60 -3.19 -8.42 13.47
N GLY A 61 -3.41 -9.67 13.07
CA GLY A 61 -3.06 -10.84 13.89
C GLY A 61 -1.59 -11.20 13.76
N ASP A 62 -1.29 -12.47 14.00
CA ASP A 62 0.09 -13.02 14.03
C ASP A 62 0.81 -13.01 12.68
N LEU A 63 0.07 -12.78 11.58
CA LEU A 63 0.63 -12.72 10.24
C LEU A 63 0.09 -11.48 9.52
N ALA A 64 1.01 -10.67 9.04
CA ALA A 64 0.75 -9.48 8.24
C ALA A 64 1.52 -9.56 6.92
N VAL A 65 1.08 -8.77 5.94
CA VAL A 65 1.71 -8.75 4.61
C VAL A 65 2.03 -7.31 4.23
N LEU A 66 3.31 -7.04 4.03
CA LEU A 66 3.83 -5.80 3.46
C LEU A 66 3.92 -5.94 1.94
N PHE A 67 3.62 -4.86 1.23
CA PHE A 67 3.93 -4.75 -0.20
C PHE A 67 5.22 -3.95 -0.32
N ALA A 68 6.25 -4.59 -0.86
CA ALA A 68 7.58 -4.02 -0.99
C ALA A 68 7.98 -3.97 -2.47
N ARG A 69 8.50 -2.84 -2.91
CA ARG A 69 9.17 -2.68 -4.20
C ARG A 69 10.58 -3.28 -4.13
N ASP A 70 11.27 -3.42 -5.26
CA ASP A 70 12.67 -3.88 -5.25
C ASP A 70 13.59 -2.94 -4.47
N SER A 71 13.37 -1.62 -4.55
CA SER A 71 14.06 -0.64 -3.69
C SER A 71 13.80 -0.86 -2.20
N ASP A 72 12.55 -1.12 -1.81
CA ASP A 72 12.15 -1.43 -0.42
C ASP A 72 12.83 -2.72 0.10
N LEU A 73 13.00 -3.73 -0.76
CA LEU A 73 13.69 -4.98 -0.40
C LEU A 73 15.16 -4.76 -0.03
N THR A 74 15.81 -3.76 -0.64
CA THR A 74 17.22 -3.42 -0.35
C THR A 74 17.40 -2.92 1.08
N TYR A 75 16.43 -2.14 1.58
CA TYR A 75 16.43 -1.61 2.94
C TYR A 75 15.66 -2.47 3.94
N GLN A 76 15.03 -3.56 3.48
CA GLN A 76 14.19 -4.44 4.28
C GLN A 76 13.08 -3.69 5.03
N CYS A 77 12.52 -2.67 4.39
CA CYS A 77 11.45 -1.86 4.96
C CYS A 77 10.48 -1.36 3.90
N ALA A 78 9.20 -1.20 4.26
CA ALA A 78 8.19 -0.65 3.37
C ALA A 78 7.54 0.61 3.97
N PRO A 79 7.37 1.69 3.19
CA PRO A 79 6.71 2.91 3.66
C PRO A 79 5.19 2.72 3.80
N GLU A 80 4.59 1.81 3.03
CA GLU A 80 3.17 1.49 3.15
C GLU A 80 2.93 0.51 4.31
N PRO A 81 1.91 0.76 5.17
CA PRO A 81 1.65 -0.12 6.30
C PRO A 81 1.19 -1.51 5.86
N ALA A 82 1.29 -2.51 6.75
CA ALA A 82 0.92 -3.87 6.41
C ALA A 82 -0.59 -4.06 6.17
N THR A 83 -0.91 -5.18 5.53
CA THR A 83 -2.27 -5.68 5.31
C THR A 83 -2.48 -7.01 6.02
N CYS A 84 -3.72 -7.34 6.39
CA CYS A 84 -4.05 -8.70 6.78
C CYS A 84 -4.08 -9.62 5.55
N PRO A 85 -3.91 -10.95 5.70
CA PRO A 85 -3.82 -11.86 4.55
C PRO A 85 -5.02 -11.80 3.58
N PRO A 86 -6.28 -11.68 4.04
CA PRO A 86 -7.43 -11.48 3.13
C PRO A 86 -7.35 -10.18 2.33
N CYS A 87 -6.96 -9.06 2.96
CA CYS A 87 -6.77 -7.78 2.29
C CYS A 87 -5.60 -7.82 1.31
N HIS A 88 -4.50 -8.51 1.64
CA HIS A 88 -3.41 -8.76 0.69
C HIS A 88 -3.92 -9.44 -0.58
N ALA A 89 -4.64 -10.57 -0.42
CA ALA A 89 -5.14 -11.34 -1.56
C ALA A 89 -6.11 -10.54 -2.44
N TYR A 90 -6.91 -9.67 -1.84
CA TYR A 90 -7.75 -8.73 -2.57
C TYR A 90 -6.90 -7.66 -3.29
N SER A 91 -6.03 -6.95 -2.57
CA SER A 91 -5.22 -5.84 -3.11
C SER A 91 -4.29 -6.28 -4.24
N ALA A 92 -3.70 -7.47 -4.15
CA ALA A 92 -2.85 -8.04 -5.20
C ALA A 92 -3.59 -8.22 -6.53
N ARG A 93 -4.92 -8.36 -6.51
CA ARG A 93 -5.77 -8.45 -7.72
C ARG A 93 -6.39 -7.11 -8.09
N ALA A 94 -6.75 -6.30 -7.08
CA ALA A 94 -7.49 -5.05 -7.26
C ALA A 94 -6.59 -3.89 -7.71
N CYS A 95 -5.40 -3.74 -7.11
CA CYS A 95 -4.50 -2.64 -7.40
C CYS A 95 -3.82 -2.83 -8.77
N PRO A 96 -3.94 -1.88 -9.71
CA PRO A 96 -3.29 -2.00 -11.02
C PRO A 96 -1.76 -2.11 -10.95
N MET A 97 -1.12 -1.49 -9.95
CA MET A 97 0.32 -1.62 -9.73
C MET A 97 0.69 -3.04 -9.26
N LEU A 98 0.03 -3.53 -8.21
CA LEU A 98 0.34 -4.84 -7.62
C LEU A 98 -0.03 -6.03 -8.51
N SER A 99 -1.02 -5.85 -9.38
CA SER A 99 -1.48 -6.88 -10.32
C SER A 99 -0.72 -6.89 -11.65
N GLY A 100 0.25 -5.98 -11.84
CA GLY A 100 0.97 -5.85 -13.11
C GLY A 100 0.12 -5.34 -14.27
N ARG A 101 -1.03 -4.70 -14.00
CA ARG A 101 -1.86 -4.08 -15.06
C ARG A 101 -1.41 -2.67 -15.42
N ARG A 102 -0.39 -2.15 -14.75
CA ARG A 102 0.10 -0.79 -14.95
C ARG A 102 1.63 -0.79 -14.93
N SER A 103 2.22 -0.38 -16.05
CA SER A 103 3.68 -0.35 -16.26
C SER A 103 4.36 0.92 -15.80
N HIS A 104 3.60 1.96 -15.45
CA HIS A 104 4.13 3.27 -15.02
C HIS A 104 3.29 3.87 -13.91
N TYR A 105 3.92 4.57 -12.97
CA TYR A 105 3.21 5.39 -11.98
C TYR A 105 2.41 6.52 -12.66
N ARG A 106 1.54 7.19 -11.90
CA ARG A 106 0.80 8.35 -12.45
C ARG A 106 1.78 9.49 -12.72
N ALA A 107 1.71 10.06 -13.92
CA ALA A 107 2.54 11.19 -14.35
C ALA A 107 2.04 12.55 -13.83
N GLY A 108 0.91 12.60 -13.14
CA GLY A 108 0.37 13.81 -12.56
C GLY A 108 -0.48 13.50 -11.32
N GLU A 109 -0.71 14.52 -10.51
CA GLU A 109 -1.61 14.43 -9.37
C GLU A 109 -3.07 14.44 -9.83
N HIS A 110 -3.96 13.99 -8.96
CA HIS A 110 -5.38 14.22 -9.21
C HIS A 110 -5.63 15.74 -9.22
N PRO A 111 -6.40 16.31 -10.18
CA PRO A 111 -6.64 17.76 -10.25
C PRO A 111 -7.12 18.37 -8.92
N ALA A 112 -7.94 17.61 -8.17
CA ALA A 112 -8.40 17.97 -6.83
C ALA A 112 -7.31 18.07 -5.74
N LEU A 113 -6.04 17.80 -6.07
CA LEU A 113 -4.89 17.85 -5.18
C LEU A 113 -3.80 18.83 -5.65
N ALA A 114 -4.05 19.61 -6.70
CA ALA A 114 -3.07 20.55 -7.25
C ALA A 114 -2.44 21.40 -6.12
N GLY A 115 -1.12 21.26 -5.92
CA GLY A 115 -0.34 21.99 -4.92
C GLY A 115 -0.07 21.26 -3.60
N THR A 116 -0.48 20.00 -3.44
CA THR A 116 -0.19 19.20 -2.22
C THR A 116 0.71 18.01 -2.52
N VAL A 117 2.02 18.22 -2.47
CA VAL A 117 2.96 17.16 -2.84
C VAL A 117 3.58 16.49 -1.63
N SER A 118 3.78 15.18 -1.76
CA SER A 118 4.61 14.37 -0.86
C SER A 118 5.93 14.11 -1.57
N ASP A 119 7.07 14.30 -0.90
CA ASP A 119 8.41 14.23 -1.50
C ASP A 119 8.69 12.91 -2.23
N ASP A 120 8.22 11.79 -1.70
CA ASP A 120 8.38 10.47 -2.33
C ASP A 120 7.46 10.32 -3.58
N ALA A 121 6.39 11.11 -3.70
CA ALA A 121 5.53 11.09 -4.88
C ALA A 121 6.17 11.78 -6.10
N HIS A 122 7.02 12.79 -5.88
CA HIS A 122 7.73 13.50 -6.95
C HIS A 122 8.75 12.60 -7.66
N LEU A 123 9.52 11.80 -6.90
CA LEU A 123 10.55 10.92 -7.46
C LEU A 123 9.97 9.85 -8.41
N ARG A 124 8.69 9.51 -8.24
CA ARG A 124 8.03 8.41 -8.96
C ARG A 124 7.05 8.91 -10.02
N GLN A 125 6.90 10.21 -10.19
CA GLN A 125 5.92 10.77 -11.10
C GLN A 125 6.22 10.37 -12.55
N GLY A 126 5.39 9.50 -13.13
CA GLY A 126 5.55 8.98 -14.49
C GLY A 126 6.67 7.95 -14.66
N ALA A 127 7.38 7.58 -13.58
CA ALA A 127 8.44 6.59 -13.64
C ALA A 127 7.90 5.17 -13.99
N PRO A 128 8.72 4.30 -14.59
CA PRO A 128 8.39 2.88 -14.74
C PRO A 128 8.01 2.24 -13.39
N ALA A 129 7.06 1.31 -13.44
CA ALA A 129 6.65 0.55 -12.29
C ALA A 129 7.77 -0.41 -11.87
N GLU A 130 8.22 -0.29 -10.62
CA GLU A 130 9.08 -1.29 -10.02
C GLU A 130 8.35 -2.63 -9.87
N LEU A 131 9.13 -3.71 -9.82
CA LEU A 131 8.58 -5.01 -9.45
C LEU A 131 8.20 -5.00 -7.97
N TRP A 132 7.04 -5.59 -7.68
CA TRP A 132 6.53 -5.69 -6.32
C TRP A 132 6.67 -7.11 -5.77
N SER A 133 6.86 -7.20 -4.46
CA SER A 133 6.83 -8.43 -3.68
C SER A 133 5.86 -8.28 -2.54
N ALA A 134 5.18 -9.37 -2.20
CA ALA A 134 4.50 -9.51 -0.93
C ALA A 134 5.49 -10.13 0.08
N VAL A 135 5.63 -9.49 1.23
CA VAL A 135 6.51 -9.91 2.33
C VAL A 135 5.63 -10.27 3.52
N TRP A 136 5.57 -11.56 3.85
CA TRP A 136 4.81 -12.05 5.00
C TRP A 136 5.67 -11.95 6.24
N VAL A 137 5.19 -11.18 7.22
CA VAL A 137 5.90 -10.90 8.47
C VAL A 137 5.03 -11.26 9.65
N ARG A 138 5.66 -11.78 10.71
CA ARG A 138 5.02 -11.92 12.02
C ARG A 138 5.19 -10.63 12.82
N GLU A 139 6.37 -10.06 12.75
CA GLU A 139 6.76 -8.83 13.43
C GLU A 139 7.45 -7.87 12.47
N TYR A 140 7.38 -6.59 12.79
CA TYR A 140 8.13 -5.53 12.12
C TYR A 140 8.29 -4.40 13.13
N ASP A 141 9.38 -3.65 13.01
CA ASP A 141 9.62 -2.44 13.78
C ASP A 141 9.11 -1.23 13.00
N VAL A 142 8.65 -0.21 13.71
CA VAL A 142 8.32 1.09 13.12
C VAL A 142 9.54 1.98 13.28
N THR A 143 10.24 2.26 12.18
CA THR A 143 11.47 3.05 12.18
C THR A 143 11.39 4.19 11.16
N VAL A 144 12.41 5.04 11.13
CA VAL A 144 12.58 6.03 10.05
C VAL A 144 13.27 5.35 8.86
N HIS A 145 12.86 5.72 7.65
CA HIS A 145 13.45 5.21 6.41
C HIS A 145 14.92 5.63 6.34
N PRO A 146 15.86 4.70 6.06
CA PRO A 146 17.30 5.00 6.10
C PRO A 146 17.75 6.01 5.03
N ALA A 147 17.09 6.03 3.87
CA ALA A 147 17.41 6.94 2.77
C ALA A 147 16.40 8.10 2.56
N VAL A 148 15.34 8.19 3.38
CA VAL A 148 14.28 9.20 3.20
C VAL A 148 13.99 9.85 4.55
N SER A 149 14.49 11.07 4.72
CA SER A 149 14.41 11.78 6.01
C SER A 149 12.96 11.92 6.49
N GLY A 150 12.71 11.54 7.75
CA GLY A 150 11.40 11.71 8.41
C GLY A 150 10.28 10.77 7.95
N ALA A 151 10.50 9.91 6.96
CA ALA A 151 9.50 8.94 6.51
C ALA A 151 9.46 7.74 7.46
N LEU A 152 8.28 7.39 7.98
CA LEU A 152 8.10 6.19 8.79
C LEU A 152 7.89 4.97 7.90
N VAL A 153 8.49 3.84 8.30
CA VAL A 153 8.42 2.57 7.58
C VAL A 153 8.11 1.43 8.54
N ALA A 154 7.53 0.35 8.00
CA ALA A 154 7.54 -0.96 8.63
C ALA A 154 8.81 -1.70 8.20
N SER A 155 9.74 -1.90 9.12
CA SER A 155 11.03 -2.57 8.90
C SER A 155 10.99 -4.01 9.40
N TRP A 156 11.43 -4.94 8.55
CA TRP A 156 11.65 -6.35 8.92
C TRP A 156 13.16 -6.68 8.97
N ALA A 157 14.03 -5.68 9.07
CA ALA A 157 15.47 -5.88 8.99
C ALA A 157 16.03 -6.83 10.07
N VAL A 158 15.42 -6.82 11.26
CA VAL A 158 15.78 -7.72 12.38
C VAL A 158 14.76 -8.84 12.59
N HIS A 159 13.71 -8.89 11.76
CA HIS A 159 12.59 -9.83 11.87
C HIS A 159 12.48 -10.64 10.57
N PRO A 160 13.08 -11.85 10.50
CA PRO A 160 13.07 -12.63 9.27
C PRO A 160 11.65 -12.84 8.73
N PRO A 161 11.39 -12.52 7.45
CA PRO A 161 10.07 -12.71 6.88
C PRO A 161 9.77 -14.21 6.78
N ALA A 162 8.54 -14.59 7.11
CA ALA A 162 8.08 -15.97 6.98
C ALA A 162 8.05 -16.42 5.51
N ARG A 163 7.83 -15.47 4.59
CA ARG A 163 7.85 -15.70 3.15
C ARG A 163 8.05 -14.37 2.41
N ILE A 164 8.73 -14.42 1.28
CA ILE A 164 8.70 -13.37 0.26
C ILE A 164 8.20 -13.99 -1.03
N ARG A 165 7.26 -13.33 -1.72
CA ARG A 165 6.76 -13.78 -3.03
C ARG A 165 6.66 -12.61 -3.99
N ARG A 166 7.30 -12.75 -5.15
CA ARG A 166 7.19 -11.84 -6.28
C ARG A 166 5.74 -11.77 -6.77
N LEU A 167 5.24 -10.56 -7.00
CA LEU A 167 3.95 -10.30 -7.66
C LEU A 167 4.13 -10.19 -9.18
N PRO A 168 3.05 -10.33 -9.98
CA PRO A 168 3.15 -10.21 -11.43
C PRO A 168 3.81 -8.89 -11.85
N ALA A 169 4.73 -8.97 -12.80
CA ALA A 169 5.31 -7.80 -13.44
C ALA A 169 4.27 -7.12 -14.35
N ALA A 170 4.50 -5.86 -14.66
CA ALA A 170 3.71 -5.21 -15.68
C ALA A 170 3.98 -5.85 -17.06
N GLY A 171 2.91 -6.21 -17.75
CA GLY A 171 2.96 -6.64 -19.16
C GLY A 171 3.01 -5.48 -20.13
#